data_AF-A0A3N9MV55-F1
#
_entry.id   AF-A0A3N9MV55-F1
#
_cell.length_a   1.000
_cell.length_b   1.000
_cell.length_c   1.000
_cell.angle_alpha   90.00
_cell.angle_beta   90.00
_cell.angle_gamma   90.00
#
_symmetry.space_group_name_H-M   'P 1'
#
loop_
_entity.id
_entity.type
_entity.pdbx_description
1 polymer ?
#
loop_
_entity_poly.entity_id
_entity_poly.type
_entity_poly.pdbx_seq_one_letter_code
_entity_poly.pdbx_strand_id
1 'polypeptide(L)'
;MYIKYLSLVIVIGILSGKFVIALNFEPDFIIAPDSSGDYQSIQQAIDLVPENNSERIIIYIKAGKYEEKVFIDKNCITIIGENPGNTVIELAVLRDDWVNKNGNDWGAAVVNIRASDIIIKNLTVYNSYGDLHDIHEHQFAVRLMEGTRIIFDNCRFIAGGGDTVSLWDKEKGMYYHRNCYFRGYVDFVCPRGWCYITNSRFYEDKTTAAIWHDGELNRNQKFVIKNSEFDGTKGFKLGRRHYDARFYLLNCSFSANMADEPIYRVTYPEEPERDRPNLWGDRYYFFNCHRKSEDFAWYRDNLPSDLSPEQITAEWTFDYRWNPKKETPLFPEAWSVESNQIQLFFNEKISVKGQPELMMRSGVKCYYCGGGGSKIIRFKADDKISIHDKPLKIISDTGIISASRAYLYNLPVVIGDNL
;
A
#
# COMPACT_ATOMS: atom_id res chain seq x y z
N MET A 1 0.94 1.69 -29.07
CA MET A 1 1.80 2.76 -28.53
C MET A 1 0.92 3.70 -27.71
N TYR A 2 0.57 3.31 -26.49
CA TYR A 2 -0.24 4.12 -25.58
C TYR A 2 0.68 4.64 -24.47
N ILE A 3 1.06 5.91 -24.58
CA ILE A 3 1.68 6.64 -23.49
C ILE A 3 0.54 7.00 -22.52
N LYS A 4 0.48 6.35 -21.35
CA LYS A 4 -0.37 6.76 -20.23
C LYS A 4 0.53 7.10 -19.03
N TYR A 5 1.03 8.33 -19.05
CA TYR A 5 1.29 9.02 -17.79
C TYR A 5 -0.07 9.32 -17.17
N LEU A 6 -0.26 8.92 -15.92
CA LEU A 6 -1.32 9.47 -15.10
C LEU A 6 -0.91 10.91 -14.76
N SER A 7 -1.02 11.79 -15.75
CA SER A 7 -0.86 13.23 -15.54
C SER A 7 -2.07 13.71 -14.77
N LEU A 8 -1.82 14.39 -13.65
CA LEU A 8 -2.80 15.22 -12.97
C LEU A 8 -3.32 16.26 -13.99
N VAL A 9 -4.47 16.00 -14.62
CA VAL A 9 -5.16 17.01 -15.42
C VAL A 9 -6.06 17.77 -14.47
N ILE A 10 -5.64 18.99 -14.12
CA ILE A 10 -6.47 19.94 -13.38
C ILE A 10 -7.51 20.48 -14.37
N VAL A 11 -8.76 20.01 -14.27
CA VAL A 11 -9.86 20.63 -14.99
C VAL A 11 -10.35 21.83 -14.18
N ILE A 12 -9.90 23.02 -14.56
CA ILE A 12 -10.35 24.28 -13.97
C ILE A 12 -11.68 24.66 -14.61
N GLY A 13 -12.79 24.37 -13.94
CA GLY A 13 -14.10 24.89 -14.31
C GLY A 13 -14.35 26.25 -13.64
N ILE A 14 -14.49 27.32 -14.43
CA ILE A 14 -14.94 28.63 -13.92
C ILE A 14 -16.46 28.64 -13.90
N LEU A 15 -17.06 28.25 -12.79
CA LEU A 15 -18.46 28.58 -12.46
C LEU A 15 -18.45 29.27 -11.11
N SER A 16 -18.71 30.58 -11.11
CA SER A 16 -18.91 31.41 -9.90
C SER A 16 -17.74 31.54 -8.91
N GLY A 17 -16.52 31.77 -9.39
CA GLY A 17 -15.40 32.23 -8.53
C GLY A 17 -14.91 31.24 -7.46
N LYS A 18 -15.36 29.99 -7.50
CA LYS A 18 -14.82 28.88 -6.71
C LYS A 18 -14.05 27.95 -7.64
N PHE A 19 -12.74 27.83 -7.43
CA PHE A 19 -11.95 26.78 -8.07
C PHE A 19 -12.44 25.42 -7.53
N VAL A 20 -13.12 24.64 -8.36
CA VAL A 20 -13.47 23.26 -8.04
C VAL A 20 -12.35 22.37 -8.57
N ILE A 21 -11.56 21.81 -7.67
CA ILE A 21 -10.67 20.70 -8.02
C ILE A 21 -11.57 19.48 -8.20
N ALA A 22 -11.78 19.05 -9.45
CA ALA A 22 -12.46 17.79 -9.72
C ALA A 22 -11.54 16.63 -9.31
N LEU A 23 -11.93 15.88 -8.27
CA LEU A 23 -11.31 14.61 -7.95
C LEU A 23 -11.65 13.60 -9.05
N ASN A 24 -10.68 12.80 -9.49
CA ASN A 24 -10.91 11.70 -10.44
C ASN A 24 -11.49 10.44 -9.76
N PHE A 25 -12.07 10.61 -8.57
CA PHE A 25 -12.71 9.57 -7.77
C PHE A 25 -13.77 10.22 -6.88
N GLU A 26 -14.75 9.43 -6.45
CA GLU A 26 -15.79 9.85 -5.51
C GLU A 26 -15.41 9.39 -4.10
N PRO A 27 -15.05 10.30 -3.17
CA PRO A 27 -14.75 9.93 -1.79
C PRO A 27 -16.03 9.56 -1.03
N ASP A 28 -15.92 8.58 -0.13
CA ASP A 28 -16.97 8.26 0.84
C ASP A 28 -16.96 9.24 2.02
N PHE A 29 -15.77 9.71 2.40
CA PHE A 29 -15.57 10.66 3.48
C PHE A 29 -14.51 11.69 3.09
N ILE A 30 -14.79 12.96 3.35
CA ILE A 30 -13.85 14.08 3.19
C ILE A 30 -13.44 14.59 4.57
N ILE A 31 -12.15 14.59 4.86
CA ILE A 31 -11.59 15.04 6.13
C ILE A 31 -10.87 16.37 5.93
N ALA A 32 -11.20 17.36 6.75
CA ALA A 32 -10.55 18.67 6.71
C ALA A 32 -10.48 19.28 8.12
N PRO A 33 -9.30 19.75 8.58
CA PRO A 33 -9.15 20.27 9.94
C PRO A 33 -9.93 21.58 10.14
N ASP A 34 -10.17 22.33 9.07
CA ASP A 34 -10.90 23.61 9.04
C ASP A 34 -12.43 23.47 8.96
N SER A 35 -12.96 22.26 9.17
CA SER A 35 -14.40 21.93 9.08
C SER A 35 -15.00 22.10 7.66
N SER A 36 -14.19 22.21 6.61
CA SER A 36 -14.67 22.28 5.21
C SER A 36 -14.95 20.91 4.57
N GLY A 37 -14.81 19.82 5.32
CA GLY A 37 -15.12 18.44 4.96
C GLY A 37 -16.25 17.88 5.82
N ASP A 38 -16.51 16.58 5.70
CA ASP A 38 -17.50 15.86 6.49
C ASP A 38 -17.05 15.69 7.96
N TYR A 39 -15.74 15.50 8.18
CA TYR A 39 -15.15 15.33 9.51
C TYR A 39 -13.83 16.09 9.65
N GLN A 40 -13.36 16.27 10.89
CA GLN A 40 -12.06 16.87 11.20
C GLN A 40 -10.97 15.85 11.56
N SER A 41 -11.36 14.61 11.87
CA SER A 41 -10.45 13.52 12.28
C SER A 41 -10.53 12.35 11.32
N ILE A 42 -9.39 11.77 10.98
CA ILE A 42 -9.29 10.57 10.15
C ILE A 42 -9.83 9.37 10.93
N GLN A 43 -9.54 9.28 12.24
CA GLN A 43 -10.02 8.17 13.06
C GLN A 43 -11.55 8.13 13.11
N GLN A 44 -12.22 9.27 13.25
CA GLN A 44 -13.68 9.34 13.24
C GLN A 44 -14.29 8.75 11.96
N ALA A 45 -13.68 9.00 10.81
CA ALA A 45 -14.14 8.41 9.55
C ALA A 45 -13.90 6.90 9.46
N ILE A 46 -12.79 6.40 10.02
CA ILE A 46 -12.51 4.97 10.11
C ILE A 46 -13.51 4.26 11.02
N ASP A 47 -13.86 4.87 12.16
CA ASP A 47 -14.80 4.31 13.14
C ASP A 47 -16.21 4.13 12.58
N LEU A 48 -16.57 4.88 11.54
CA LEU A 48 -17.85 4.76 10.83
C LEU A 48 -17.88 3.62 9.81
N VAL A 49 -16.73 3.03 9.47
CA VAL A 49 -16.65 1.91 8.54
C VAL A 49 -17.13 0.63 9.24
N PRO A 50 -18.01 -0.18 8.63
CA PRO A 50 -18.51 -1.41 9.23
C PRO A 50 -17.39 -2.41 9.58
N GLU A 51 -17.50 -3.09 10.73
CA GLU A 51 -16.53 -4.10 11.21
C GLU A 51 -16.09 -5.12 10.14
N ASN A 52 -17.06 -5.70 9.43
CA ASN A 52 -16.81 -6.72 8.42
C ASN A 52 -16.76 -6.15 7.00
N ASN A 53 -16.33 -4.89 6.86
CA ASN A 53 -16.31 -4.20 5.59
C ASN A 53 -15.56 -5.00 4.51
N SER A 54 -16.22 -5.15 3.37
CA SER A 54 -15.68 -5.83 2.19
C SER A 54 -15.81 -4.97 0.94
N GLU A 55 -16.25 -3.72 1.08
CA GLU A 55 -16.35 -2.73 0.02
C GLU A 55 -15.25 -1.68 0.19
N ARG A 56 -14.76 -1.16 -0.93
CA ARG A 56 -13.72 -0.15 -0.95
C ARG A 56 -14.29 1.15 -0.37
N ILE A 57 -13.76 1.58 0.77
CA ILE A 57 -14.07 2.89 1.36
C ILE A 57 -12.93 3.85 1.03
N ILE A 58 -13.26 5.02 0.48
CA ILE A 58 -12.30 6.04 0.09
C ILE A 58 -12.42 7.24 1.04
N ILE A 59 -11.39 7.43 1.86
CA ILE A 59 -11.24 8.58 2.76
C ILE A 59 -10.29 9.57 2.08
N TYR A 60 -10.81 10.74 1.73
CA TYR A 60 -10.02 11.84 1.17
C TYR A 60 -9.68 12.85 2.25
N ILE A 61 -8.40 13.20 2.37
CA ILE A 61 -7.87 14.10 3.38
C ILE A 61 -7.35 15.35 2.67
N LYS A 62 -7.95 16.51 2.99
CA LYS A 62 -7.48 17.79 2.45
C LYS A 62 -6.10 18.16 2.98
N ALA A 63 -5.48 19.19 2.39
CA ALA A 63 -4.27 19.77 2.94
C ALA A 63 -4.47 20.21 4.40
N GLY A 64 -3.50 19.91 5.27
CA GLY A 64 -3.57 20.19 6.70
C GLY A 64 -2.61 19.33 7.52
N LYS A 65 -2.32 19.79 8.74
CA LYS A 65 -1.64 19.00 9.77
C LYS A 65 -2.68 18.36 10.69
N TYR A 66 -2.60 17.05 10.84
CA TYR A 66 -3.51 16.22 11.62
C TYR A 66 -2.73 15.63 12.80
N GLU A 67 -2.92 16.21 13.98
CA GLU A 67 -2.28 15.77 15.22
C GLU A 67 -3.04 14.63 15.88
N GLU A 68 -3.01 13.45 15.26
CA GLU A 68 -3.76 12.29 15.74
C GLU A 68 -3.00 10.97 15.53
N LYS A 69 -3.33 9.99 16.38
CA LYS A 69 -2.95 8.60 16.18
C LYS A 69 -4.08 7.91 15.45
N VAL A 70 -3.75 7.19 14.38
CA VAL A 70 -4.72 6.50 13.54
C VAL A 70 -4.57 4.99 13.71
N PHE A 71 -5.67 4.30 13.95
CA PHE A 71 -5.77 2.84 14.01
C PHE A 71 -6.76 2.34 12.96
N ILE A 72 -6.22 1.65 11.95
CA ILE A 72 -6.99 1.08 10.83
C ILE A 72 -7.23 -0.39 11.12
N ASP A 73 -8.45 -0.73 11.54
CA ASP A 73 -8.87 -2.10 11.88
C ASP A 73 -9.97 -2.65 10.94
N LYS A 74 -10.36 -1.87 9.93
CA LYS A 74 -11.33 -2.29 8.89
C LYS A 74 -10.63 -2.53 7.56
N ASN A 75 -11.03 -3.60 6.87
CA ASN A 75 -10.48 -3.95 5.58
C ASN A 75 -10.93 -2.97 4.48
N CYS A 76 -10.25 -3.03 3.33
CA CYS A 76 -10.64 -2.34 2.09
C CYS A 76 -10.72 -0.81 2.21
N ILE A 77 -9.94 -0.19 3.09
CA ILE A 77 -9.85 1.28 3.19
C ILE A 77 -8.76 1.81 2.25
N THR A 78 -9.08 2.88 1.54
CA THR A 78 -8.13 3.75 0.83
C THR A 78 -8.12 5.11 1.48
N ILE A 79 -6.95 5.57 1.91
CA ILE A 79 -6.71 6.92 2.42
C ILE A 79 -5.93 7.69 1.37
N ILE A 80 -6.42 8.85 0.95
CA ILE A 80 -5.79 9.70 -0.07
C ILE A 80 -5.64 11.11 0.47
N GLY A 81 -4.41 11.58 0.62
CA GLY A 81 -4.14 12.99 0.87
C GLY A 81 -4.23 13.84 -0.41
N GLU A 82 -4.42 15.13 -0.22
CA GLU A 82 -4.38 16.11 -1.31
C GLU A 82 -2.97 16.20 -1.90
N ASN A 83 -1.95 16.30 -1.05
CA ASN A 83 -0.55 16.29 -1.48
C ASN A 83 0.39 15.89 -0.32
N PRO A 84 1.45 15.09 -0.58
CA PRO A 84 2.36 14.67 0.50
C PRO A 84 3.14 15.82 1.13
N GLY A 85 3.25 16.98 0.49
CA GLY A 85 3.94 18.16 1.03
C GLY A 85 3.13 18.96 2.06
N ASN A 86 1.81 18.81 2.13
CA ASN A 86 0.96 19.60 3.02
C ASN A 86 -0.21 18.82 3.66
N THR A 87 -0.48 17.58 3.29
CA THR A 87 -1.35 16.66 4.04
C THR A 87 -0.46 15.79 4.93
N VAL A 88 -0.41 16.11 6.23
CA VAL A 88 0.53 15.52 7.18
C VAL A 88 -0.21 14.96 8.39
N ILE A 89 -0.09 13.65 8.64
CA ILE A 89 -0.47 13.01 9.90
C ILE A 89 0.76 12.99 10.78
N GLU A 90 0.75 13.74 11.89
CA GLU A 90 1.92 13.92 12.73
C GLU A 90 1.56 13.74 14.21
N LEU A 91 2.31 12.90 14.92
CA LEU A 91 2.19 12.81 16.36
C LEU A 91 3.52 12.39 16.98
N ALA A 92 3.93 13.07 18.05
CA ALA A 92 5.02 12.60 18.91
C ALA A 92 4.46 11.51 19.83
N VAL A 93 4.72 10.24 19.53
CA VAL A 93 4.13 9.12 20.30
C VAL A 93 5.03 7.88 20.36
N LEU A 94 5.15 7.32 21.56
CA LEU A 94 5.56 5.93 21.82
C LEU A 94 4.35 5.08 22.26
N ARG A 95 4.47 3.76 22.21
CA ARG A 95 3.39 2.85 22.65
C ARG A 95 3.02 3.09 24.11
N ASP A 96 4.00 3.11 24.99
CA ASP A 96 3.78 3.20 26.44
C ASP A 96 3.13 4.55 26.81
N ASP A 97 3.57 5.65 26.19
CA ASP A 97 2.94 6.97 26.36
C ASP A 97 1.47 6.95 25.95
N TRP A 98 1.14 6.29 24.83
CA TRP A 98 -0.25 6.14 24.39
C TRP A 98 -1.07 5.31 25.37
N VAL A 99 -0.56 4.14 25.78
CA VAL A 99 -1.25 3.22 26.69
C VAL A 99 -1.48 3.87 28.05
N ASN A 100 -0.46 4.51 28.62
CA ASN A 100 -0.55 5.19 29.91
C ASN A 100 -1.56 6.35 29.89
N LYS A 101 -1.66 7.08 28.76
CA LYS A 101 -2.58 8.20 28.62
C LYS A 101 -4.04 7.77 28.32
N ASN A 102 -4.24 6.74 27.51
CA ASN A 102 -5.55 6.41 26.94
C ASN A 102 -6.17 5.10 27.46
N GLY A 103 -5.42 4.27 28.19
CA GLY A 103 -5.89 3.00 28.73
C GLY A 103 -6.18 1.90 27.69
N ASN A 104 -5.82 2.14 26.43
CA ASN A 104 -5.93 1.17 25.34
C ASN A 104 -4.62 1.09 24.55
N ASP A 105 -4.43 -0.02 23.85
CA ASP A 105 -3.22 -0.27 23.07
C ASP A 105 -3.53 -0.36 21.58
N TRP A 106 -3.44 0.78 20.92
CA TRP A 106 -3.53 0.88 19.46
C TRP A 106 -2.23 0.54 18.74
N GLY A 107 -1.14 0.28 19.48
CA GLY A 107 0.18 0.01 18.94
C GLY A 107 1.15 1.20 19.04
N ALA A 108 2.33 1.02 18.43
CA ALA A 108 3.50 1.86 18.67
C ALA A 108 3.67 3.02 17.67
N ALA A 109 2.87 3.05 16.60
CA ALA A 109 3.04 4.02 15.52
C ALA A 109 2.10 5.22 15.59
N VAL A 110 2.33 6.22 14.75
CA VAL A 110 1.35 7.25 14.41
C VAL A 110 0.17 6.62 13.65
N VAL A 111 0.45 5.80 12.63
CA VAL A 111 -0.55 5.00 11.93
C VAL A 111 -0.32 3.51 12.20
N ASN A 112 -1.29 2.86 12.84
CA ASN A 112 -1.27 1.43 13.14
C ASN A 112 -2.32 0.71 12.30
N ILE A 113 -1.98 -0.45 11.75
CA ILE A 113 -2.84 -1.20 10.83
C ILE A 113 -3.02 -2.62 11.37
N ARG A 114 -4.27 -3.06 11.48
CA ARG A 114 -4.70 -4.45 11.70
C ARG A 114 -5.81 -4.79 10.71
N ALA A 115 -5.47 -4.73 9.43
CA ALA A 115 -6.43 -4.87 8.34
C ALA A 115 -5.72 -5.24 7.03
N SER A 116 -6.47 -5.81 6.10
CA SER A 116 -6.03 -6.15 4.75
C SER A 116 -6.62 -5.21 3.71
N ASP A 117 -5.98 -5.20 2.53
CA ASP A 117 -6.42 -4.43 1.36
C ASP A 117 -6.41 -2.91 1.60
N ILE A 118 -5.39 -2.43 2.31
CA ILE A 118 -5.22 -1.02 2.66
C ILE A 118 -4.38 -0.30 1.61
N ILE A 119 -4.81 0.90 1.24
CA ILE A 119 -4.09 1.78 0.33
C ILE A 119 -3.93 3.14 1.01
N ILE A 120 -2.70 3.66 1.08
CA ILE A 120 -2.43 5.03 1.56
C ILE A 120 -1.69 5.77 0.45
N LYS A 121 -2.17 6.94 0.06
CA LYS A 121 -1.60 7.74 -1.03
C LYS A 121 -1.45 9.21 -0.67
N ASN A 122 -0.47 9.86 -1.31
CA ASN A 122 -0.36 11.33 -1.39
C ASN A 122 -0.35 12.06 -0.03
N LEU A 123 0.26 11.49 1.01
CA LEU A 123 0.34 12.11 2.33
C LEU A 123 1.69 11.83 3.02
N THR A 124 1.95 12.58 4.08
CA THR A 124 3.07 12.32 4.99
C THR A 124 2.55 11.71 6.29
N VAL A 125 3.24 10.71 6.82
CA VAL A 125 3.10 10.25 8.20
C VAL A 125 4.42 10.48 8.92
N TYR A 126 4.37 11.19 10.03
CA TYR A 126 5.57 11.63 10.74
C TYR A 126 5.43 11.38 12.24
N ASN A 127 6.31 10.54 12.79
CA ASN A 127 6.48 10.42 14.23
C ASN A 127 7.52 11.43 14.70
N SER A 128 7.06 12.53 15.31
CA SER A 128 7.90 13.65 15.75
C SER A 128 8.48 13.47 17.16
N TYR A 129 8.40 12.26 17.74
CA TYR A 129 8.84 12.02 19.12
C TYR A 129 10.31 12.32 19.33
N GLY A 130 11.20 11.85 18.45
CA GLY A 130 12.64 12.12 18.56
C GLY A 130 12.99 13.59 18.46
N ASP A 131 12.26 14.36 17.65
CA ASP A 131 12.50 15.80 17.50
C ASP A 131 11.96 16.60 18.70
N LEU A 132 10.89 16.12 19.34
CA LEU A 132 10.30 16.77 20.52
C LEU A 132 11.05 16.45 21.81
N HIS A 133 11.57 15.22 21.95
CA HIS A 133 12.08 14.69 23.22
C HIS A 133 13.58 14.36 23.23
N ASP A 134 14.28 14.40 22.09
CA ASP A 134 15.70 13.99 21.96
C ASP A 134 15.94 12.53 22.43
N ILE A 135 14.90 11.69 22.32
CA ILE A 135 14.95 10.25 22.58
C ILE A 135 14.81 9.57 21.23
N HIS A 136 15.70 8.64 20.89
CA HIS A 136 15.85 8.11 19.52
C HIS A 136 15.75 6.58 19.42
N GLU A 137 14.87 6.01 20.22
CA GLU A 137 14.60 4.56 20.25
C GLU A 137 13.70 4.11 19.07
N HIS A 138 12.98 2.99 19.22
CA HIS A 138 12.02 2.54 18.20
C HIS A 138 10.86 3.54 18.07
N GLN A 139 10.76 4.18 16.90
CA GLN A 139 9.76 5.19 16.58
C GLN A 139 9.13 4.91 15.22
N PHE A 140 7.87 4.53 15.27
CA PHE A 140 7.16 4.05 14.10
C PHE A 140 6.30 5.19 13.53
N ALA A 141 6.51 5.54 12.26
CA ALA A 141 5.51 6.31 11.51
C ALA A 141 4.34 5.38 11.17
N VAL A 142 4.64 4.17 10.69
CA VAL A 142 3.64 3.15 10.36
C VAL A 142 4.01 1.79 10.93
N ARG A 143 3.04 1.12 11.56
CA ARG A 143 3.17 -0.27 11.98
C ARG A 143 1.97 -1.10 11.54
N LEU A 144 2.21 -2.19 10.82
CA LEU A 144 1.19 -3.22 10.58
C LEU A 144 1.38 -4.32 11.61
N MET A 145 0.33 -4.66 12.34
CA MET A 145 0.32 -5.79 13.29
C MET A 145 -0.12 -7.09 12.62
N GLU A 146 -1.12 -7.01 11.74
CA GLU A 146 -1.67 -8.15 11.01
C GLU A 146 -2.34 -7.63 9.73
N GLY A 147 -2.19 -8.36 8.63
CA GLY A 147 -2.86 -8.03 7.37
C GLY A 147 -1.97 -8.21 6.14
N THR A 148 -2.59 -8.08 4.97
CA THR A 148 -1.89 -8.28 3.70
C THR A 148 -2.45 -7.37 2.60
N ARG A 149 -1.71 -7.24 1.50
CA ARG A 149 -2.01 -6.36 0.36
C ARG A 149 -2.09 -4.89 0.79
N ILE A 150 -0.97 -4.41 1.30
CA ILE A 150 -0.81 -3.01 1.72
C ILE A 150 -0.11 -2.24 0.60
N ILE A 151 -0.70 -1.13 0.16
CA ILE A 151 -0.14 -0.25 -0.85
C ILE A 151 0.20 1.11 -0.24
N PHE A 152 1.43 1.59 -0.45
CA PHE A 152 1.79 3.00 -0.25
C PHE A 152 2.20 3.60 -1.60
N ASP A 153 1.59 4.70 -2.03
CA ASP A 153 1.89 5.34 -3.32
C ASP A 153 2.03 6.84 -3.14
N ASN A 154 3.21 7.39 -3.45
CA ASN A 154 3.51 8.81 -3.29
C ASN A 154 3.35 9.30 -1.84
N CYS A 155 3.88 8.53 -0.88
CA CYS A 155 3.83 8.86 0.55
C CYS A 155 5.21 9.22 1.10
N ARG A 156 5.25 9.95 2.21
CA ARG A 156 6.48 10.19 2.98
C ARG A 156 6.32 9.62 4.39
N PHE A 157 7.29 8.84 4.84
CA PHE A 157 7.30 8.24 6.17
C PHE A 157 8.58 8.67 6.89
N ILE A 158 8.41 9.32 8.04
CA ILE A 158 9.49 9.99 8.74
C ILE A 158 9.42 9.65 10.23
N ALA A 159 10.54 9.30 10.84
CA ALA A 159 10.67 9.25 12.30
C ALA A 159 12.09 9.62 12.73
N GLY A 160 12.22 10.24 13.90
CA GLY A 160 13.51 10.51 14.55
C GLY A 160 14.06 9.31 15.33
N GLY A 161 13.86 8.08 14.83
CA GLY A 161 14.20 6.84 15.52
C GLY A 161 14.16 5.62 14.59
N GLY A 162 14.34 4.43 15.17
CA GLY A 162 14.38 3.17 14.41
C GLY A 162 12.99 2.67 14.02
N ASP A 163 12.91 1.73 13.07
CA ASP A 163 11.68 1.04 12.64
C ASP A 163 10.55 1.94 12.06
N THR A 164 10.89 3.04 11.39
CA THR A 164 9.91 4.01 10.84
C THR A 164 8.72 3.36 10.09
N VAL A 165 8.97 2.39 9.21
CA VAL A 165 7.94 1.60 8.52
C VAL A 165 8.15 0.11 8.81
N SER A 166 7.29 -0.41 9.67
CA SER A 166 7.42 -1.75 10.25
C SER A 166 6.19 -2.60 9.97
N LEU A 167 6.24 -3.41 8.91
CA LEU A 167 5.10 -4.23 8.47
C LEU A 167 5.24 -5.68 8.95
N TRP A 168 4.43 -6.12 9.93
CA TRP A 168 4.65 -7.35 10.73
C TRP A 168 3.72 -8.54 10.47
N ASP A 169 3.31 -8.80 9.23
CA ASP A 169 2.65 -10.08 8.90
C ASP A 169 3.64 -11.08 8.29
N LYS A 170 4.22 -11.96 9.13
CA LYS A 170 5.24 -12.93 8.72
C LYS A 170 4.72 -14.03 7.81
N GLU A 171 3.43 -14.34 7.81
CA GLU A 171 2.88 -15.50 7.09
C GLU A 171 2.27 -15.10 5.74
N LYS A 172 1.53 -14.00 5.72
CA LYS A 172 0.67 -13.60 4.60
C LYS A 172 1.02 -12.22 4.04
N GLY A 173 1.88 -11.46 4.71
CA GLY A 173 2.22 -10.08 4.36
C GLY A 173 2.69 -9.92 2.92
N MET A 174 1.99 -9.10 2.14
CA MET A 174 2.40 -8.68 0.80
C MET A 174 2.26 -7.17 0.71
N TYR A 175 3.37 -6.48 0.48
CA TYR A 175 3.42 -5.02 0.55
C TYR A 175 4.02 -4.44 -0.73
N TYR A 176 3.31 -3.49 -1.33
CA TYR A 176 3.74 -2.82 -2.55
C TYR A 176 3.87 -1.32 -2.31
N HIS A 177 5.05 -0.76 -2.51
CA HIS A 177 5.29 0.66 -2.30
C HIS A 177 5.91 1.32 -3.53
N ARG A 178 5.44 2.51 -3.89
CA ARG A 178 5.95 3.24 -5.04
C ARG A 178 6.03 4.73 -4.77
N ASN A 179 7.05 5.40 -5.34
CA ASN A 179 7.22 6.86 -5.25
C ASN A 179 7.28 7.35 -3.80
N CYS A 180 7.78 6.52 -2.89
CA CYS A 180 7.78 6.85 -1.47
C CYS A 180 9.11 7.48 -1.05
N TYR A 181 9.05 8.32 -0.02
CA TYR A 181 10.21 8.80 0.71
C TYR A 181 10.20 8.18 2.10
N PHE A 182 11.28 7.51 2.47
CA PHE A 182 11.46 6.89 3.77
C PHE A 182 12.66 7.54 4.46
N ARG A 183 12.49 8.01 5.68
CA ARG A 183 13.55 8.61 6.50
C ARG A 183 13.47 8.10 7.93
N GLY A 184 14.60 7.64 8.46
CA GLY A 184 14.69 7.17 9.84
C GLY A 184 16.10 6.77 10.23
N TYR A 185 16.19 6.06 11.36
CA TYR A 185 17.45 5.54 11.91
C TYR A 185 17.49 4.03 11.63
N VAL A 186 18.06 3.23 12.54
CA VAL A 186 18.20 1.78 12.34
C VAL A 186 16.90 1.07 11.90
N ASP A 187 17.02 0.25 10.87
CA ASP A 187 15.99 -0.62 10.31
C ASP A 187 14.71 0.13 9.89
N PHE A 188 14.81 1.39 9.46
CA PHE A 188 13.63 2.23 9.20
C PHE A 188 12.66 1.70 8.12
N VAL A 189 13.09 0.79 7.25
CA VAL A 189 12.18 -0.03 6.44
C VAL A 189 12.42 -1.51 6.75
N CYS A 190 11.52 -2.12 7.53
CA CYS A 190 11.69 -3.47 8.07
C CYS A 190 10.50 -4.43 7.83
N PRO A 191 10.17 -4.76 6.57
CA PRO A 191 9.06 -5.67 6.25
C PRO A 191 9.32 -7.13 6.68
N ARG A 192 8.27 -7.77 7.18
CA ARG A 192 8.15 -9.23 7.36
C ARG A 192 7.18 -9.80 6.32
N GLY A 193 7.56 -10.86 5.62
CA GLY A 193 6.76 -11.42 4.52
C GLY A 193 7.33 -11.08 3.14
N TRP A 194 6.50 -10.63 2.19
CA TRP A 194 6.95 -10.22 0.86
C TRP A 194 6.78 -8.73 0.66
N CYS A 195 7.79 -8.07 0.10
CA CYS A 195 7.77 -6.62 -0.11
C CYS A 195 8.39 -6.25 -1.47
N TYR A 196 7.72 -5.37 -2.20
CA TYR A 196 8.22 -4.78 -3.44
C TYR A 196 8.15 -3.25 -3.36
N ILE A 197 9.30 -2.59 -3.41
CA ILE A 197 9.42 -1.13 -3.38
C ILE A 197 10.02 -0.66 -4.70
N THR A 198 9.47 0.40 -5.30
CA THR A 198 10.05 0.95 -6.53
C THR A 198 9.94 2.46 -6.67
N ASN A 199 10.91 3.07 -7.37
CA ASN A 199 10.96 4.51 -7.62
C ASN A 199 10.91 5.33 -6.31
N SER A 200 11.59 4.85 -5.27
CA SER A 200 11.53 5.43 -3.93
C SER A 200 12.89 5.97 -3.50
N ARG A 201 12.88 6.79 -2.46
CA ARG A 201 14.08 7.40 -1.88
C ARG A 201 14.17 7.05 -0.39
N PHE A 202 15.38 6.69 0.03
CA PHE A 202 15.71 6.24 1.37
C PHE A 202 16.75 7.20 1.95
N TYR A 203 16.50 7.73 3.15
CA TYR A 203 17.43 8.64 3.83
C TYR A 203 17.70 8.16 5.26
N GLU A 204 18.92 7.68 5.51
CA GLU A 204 19.37 7.21 6.82
C GLU A 204 20.02 8.35 7.61
N ASP A 205 19.41 8.76 8.73
CA ASP A 205 19.91 9.90 9.52
C ASP A 205 21.12 9.53 10.41
N LYS A 206 21.40 8.24 10.63
CA LYS A 206 22.53 7.77 11.46
C LYS A 206 23.54 6.96 10.65
N THR A 207 24.50 6.34 11.32
CA THR A 207 25.46 5.42 10.69
C THR A 207 24.99 3.96 10.78
N THR A 208 23.67 3.76 10.93
CA THR A 208 23.04 2.45 11.13
C THR A 208 22.55 1.85 9.80
N ALA A 209 22.01 0.64 9.87
CA ALA A 209 21.45 -0.06 8.72
C ALA A 209 20.09 0.53 8.34
N ALA A 210 19.90 0.91 7.07
CA ALA A 210 18.65 1.50 6.59
C ALA A 210 17.52 0.46 6.45
N ILE A 211 17.80 -0.67 5.81
CA ILE A 211 16.80 -1.71 5.53
C ILE A 211 17.02 -3.00 6.32
N TRP A 212 15.91 -3.64 6.65
CA TRP A 212 15.90 -4.91 7.35
C TRP A 212 14.83 -5.83 6.77
N HIS A 213 15.03 -7.15 6.87
CA HIS A 213 14.04 -8.10 6.38
C HIS A 213 14.01 -9.38 7.21
N ASP A 214 12.79 -9.92 7.34
CA ASP A 214 12.52 -11.25 7.87
C ASP A 214 11.57 -11.99 6.92
N GLY A 215 12.14 -13.05 6.35
CA GLY A 215 11.46 -14.01 5.49
C GLY A 215 11.63 -15.43 6.01
N GLU A 216 11.69 -15.62 7.34
CA GLU A 216 12.06 -16.91 7.94
C GLU A 216 11.05 -18.03 7.72
N LEU A 217 9.77 -17.68 7.55
CA LEU A 217 8.70 -18.68 7.48
C LEU A 217 8.59 -19.33 6.10
N ASN A 218 9.13 -18.70 5.06
CA ASN A 218 9.07 -19.23 3.71
C ASN A 218 10.28 -18.78 2.87
N ARG A 219 11.01 -19.74 2.28
CA ARG A 219 12.19 -19.48 1.45
C ARG A 219 11.91 -18.52 0.28
N ASN A 220 10.66 -18.42 -0.15
CA ASN A 220 10.22 -17.54 -1.22
C ASN A 220 9.83 -16.13 -0.76
N GLN A 221 9.84 -15.82 0.55
CA GLN A 221 9.71 -14.44 1.04
C GLN A 221 10.86 -13.59 0.52
N LYS A 222 10.48 -12.55 -0.22
CA LYS A 222 11.37 -11.71 -1.03
C LYS A 222 11.16 -10.25 -0.66
N PHE A 223 12.26 -9.54 -0.43
CA PHE A 223 12.28 -8.09 -0.35
C PHE A 223 12.99 -7.53 -1.58
N VAL A 224 12.22 -6.93 -2.47
CA VAL A 224 12.69 -6.37 -3.73
C VAL A 224 12.62 -4.84 -3.67
N ILE A 225 13.71 -4.17 -4.03
CA ILE A 225 13.79 -2.72 -4.19
C ILE A 225 14.31 -2.44 -5.60
N LYS A 226 13.54 -1.68 -6.39
CA LYS A 226 13.86 -1.42 -7.81
C LYS A 226 13.84 0.05 -8.15
N ASN A 227 14.80 0.53 -8.94
CA ASN A 227 14.87 1.92 -9.42
C ASN A 227 14.82 2.95 -8.26
N SER A 228 15.57 2.74 -7.19
CA SER A 228 15.47 3.57 -5.98
C SER A 228 16.81 4.18 -5.58
N GLU A 229 16.78 5.25 -4.80
CA GLU A 229 17.97 5.97 -4.33
C GLU A 229 18.13 5.82 -2.82
N PHE A 230 19.34 5.53 -2.37
CA PHE A 230 19.74 5.57 -0.96
C PHE A 230 20.74 6.67 -0.73
N ASP A 231 20.47 7.47 0.30
CA ASP A 231 21.37 8.48 0.84
C ASP A 231 21.29 8.46 2.36
N GLY A 232 22.15 9.24 3.01
CA GLY A 232 22.16 9.35 4.45
C GLY A 232 23.43 9.98 4.99
N THR A 233 23.55 9.95 6.31
CA THR A 233 24.73 10.39 7.04
C THR A 233 25.97 9.60 6.60
N LYS A 234 27.14 10.27 6.52
CA LYS A 234 28.40 9.63 6.14
C LYS A 234 28.68 8.40 7.02
N GLY A 235 28.82 7.24 6.39
CA GLY A 235 29.01 5.96 7.06
C GLY A 235 27.72 5.19 7.34
N PHE A 236 26.58 5.60 6.77
CA PHE A 236 25.35 4.81 6.86
C PHE A 236 25.50 3.44 6.19
N LYS A 237 24.84 2.42 6.75
CA LYS A 237 24.90 1.04 6.27
C LYS A 237 23.66 0.73 5.43
N LEU A 238 23.83 -0.06 4.37
CA LEU A 238 22.72 -0.37 3.47
C LEU A 238 21.61 -1.15 4.20
N GLY A 239 21.94 -2.26 4.85
CA GLY A 239 20.95 -3.08 5.51
C GLY A 239 21.54 -4.18 6.37
N ARG A 240 20.68 -4.86 7.11
CA ARG A 240 21.04 -6.02 7.94
C ARG A 240 19.88 -7.02 8.05
N ARG A 241 20.15 -8.20 8.60
CA ARG A 241 19.11 -9.18 8.97
C ARG A 241 19.47 -9.90 10.25
N HIS A 242 18.45 -10.35 10.97
CA HIS A 242 18.63 -11.35 12.03
C HIS A 242 18.20 -12.72 11.53
N TYR A 243 17.05 -12.76 10.87
CA TYR A 243 16.38 -13.95 10.38
C TYR A 243 16.84 -14.33 8.96
N ASP A 244 16.43 -15.50 8.48
CA ASP A 244 16.51 -15.83 7.06
C ASP A 244 15.81 -14.74 6.23
N ALA A 245 16.50 -14.22 5.23
CA ALA A 245 16.01 -13.13 4.41
C ALA A 245 16.50 -13.31 2.97
N ARG A 246 15.81 -12.65 2.03
CA ARG A 246 16.17 -12.63 0.62
C ARG A 246 15.98 -11.23 0.05
N PHE A 247 17.08 -10.57 -0.28
CA PHE A 247 17.08 -9.21 -0.80
C PHE A 247 17.36 -9.20 -2.29
N TYR A 248 16.66 -8.34 -3.02
CA TYR A 248 16.93 -8.02 -4.42
C TYR A 248 16.96 -6.51 -4.58
N LEU A 249 18.10 -5.95 -4.97
CA LEU A 249 18.25 -4.54 -5.30
C LEU A 249 18.58 -4.42 -6.79
N LEU A 250 17.73 -3.70 -7.53
CA LEU A 250 17.85 -3.57 -8.98
C LEU A 250 17.82 -2.10 -9.38
N ASN A 251 18.75 -1.69 -10.24
CA ASN A 251 18.84 -0.30 -10.72
C ASN A 251 18.83 0.72 -9.57
N CYS A 252 19.45 0.36 -8.44
CA CYS A 252 19.51 1.24 -7.27
C CYS A 252 20.74 2.14 -7.36
N SER A 253 20.59 3.37 -6.87
CA SER A 253 21.72 4.28 -6.71
C SER A 253 22.01 4.50 -5.24
N PHE A 254 23.29 4.60 -4.90
CA PHE A 254 23.75 4.83 -3.53
C PHE A 254 24.61 6.09 -3.49
N SER A 255 24.44 6.94 -2.48
CA SER A 255 25.30 8.11 -2.33
C SER A 255 26.74 7.73 -1.93
N ALA A 256 27.68 8.67 -2.10
CA ALA A 256 29.06 8.49 -1.67
C ALA A 256 29.20 8.34 -0.14
N ASN A 257 28.15 8.67 0.62
CA ASN A 257 28.09 8.54 2.07
C ASN A 257 27.90 7.10 2.54
N MET A 258 27.45 6.19 1.67
CA MET A 258 27.23 4.78 2.05
C MET A 258 28.55 4.12 2.45
N ALA A 259 28.55 3.42 3.58
CA ALA A 259 29.68 2.65 4.08
C ALA A 259 30.02 1.46 3.18
N ASP A 260 31.29 1.08 3.16
CA ASP A 260 31.74 -0.18 2.56
C ASP A 260 31.44 -1.36 3.48
N GLU A 261 30.15 -1.61 3.70
CA GLU A 261 29.65 -2.68 4.56
C GLU A 261 28.54 -3.40 3.81
N PRO A 262 28.72 -4.68 3.43
CA PRO A 262 27.67 -5.48 2.83
C PRO A 262 26.44 -5.58 3.74
N ILE A 263 25.30 -5.98 3.17
CA ILE A 263 24.16 -6.42 4.00
C ILE A 263 24.64 -7.58 4.88
N TYR A 264 24.57 -7.40 6.19
CA TYR A 264 25.17 -8.33 7.14
C TYR A 264 24.12 -9.03 8.01
N ARG A 265 24.44 -10.26 8.41
CA ARG A 265 23.69 -10.98 9.43
C ARG A 265 24.17 -10.51 10.80
N VAL A 266 23.23 -10.14 11.66
CA VAL A 266 23.50 -9.81 13.06
C VAL A 266 23.64 -11.11 13.83
N THR A 267 24.77 -11.26 14.53
CA THR A 267 25.03 -12.36 15.48
C THR A 267 25.52 -11.79 16.80
N TYR A 268 25.39 -12.57 17.88
CA TYR A 268 25.69 -12.17 19.24
C TYR A 268 26.75 -13.10 19.85
N PRO A 269 28.05 -12.82 19.64
CA PRO A 269 29.13 -13.71 20.12
C PRO A 269 29.12 -13.95 21.64
N GLU A 270 28.70 -12.94 22.40
CA GLU A 270 28.63 -12.98 23.86
C GLU A 270 27.31 -13.59 24.38
N GLU A 271 26.29 -13.68 23.52
CA GLU A 271 24.93 -14.15 23.84
C GLU A 271 24.40 -15.02 22.68
N PRO A 272 25.06 -16.14 22.35
CA PRO A 272 24.78 -16.91 21.14
C PRO A 272 23.36 -17.50 21.09
N GLU A 273 22.67 -17.62 22.22
CA GLU A 273 21.26 -17.98 22.30
C GLU A 273 20.31 -16.96 21.64
N ARG A 274 20.77 -15.72 21.44
CA ARG A 274 20.03 -14.69 20.68
C ARG A 274 20.12 -14.89 19.17
N ASP A 275 21.07 -15.69 18.69
CA ASP A 275 21.24 -15.94 17.27
C ASP A 275 20.05 -16.68 16.68
N ARG A 276 19.57 -16.18 15.54
CA ARG A 276 18.52 -16.84 14.77
C ARG A 276 19.11 -17.87 13.81
N PRO A 277 18.40 -18.96 13.50
CA PRO A 277 18.82 -19.90 12.46
C PRO A 277 19.12 -19.21 11.13
N ASN A 278 20.05 -19.80 10.36
CA ASN A 278 20.41 -19.35 9.01
C ASN A 278 20.26 -20.51 8.03
N LEU A 279 19.02 -20.92 7.80
CA LEU A 279 18.66 -22.16 7.10
C LEU A 279 18.96 -22.11 5.61
N TRP A 280 18.92 -20.92 4.98
CA TRP A 280 19.09 -20.78 3.54
C TRP A 280 20.30 -19.94 3.13
N GLY A 281 21.15 -19.58 4.09
CA GLY A 281 22.36 -18.80 3.86
C GLY A 281 22.08 -17.34 3.47
N ASP A 282 23.15 -16.64 3.10
CA ASP A 282 23.06 -15.25 2.62
C ASP A 282 22.51 -15.22 1.19
N ARG A 283 21.48 -14.40 0.99
CA ARG A 283 20.74 -14.30 -0.29
C ARG A 283 20.49 -12.85 -0.62
N TYR A 284 21.56 -12.17 -1.02
CA TYR A 284 21.56 -10.75 -1.39
C TYR A 284 21.92 -10.64 -2.87
N TYR A 285 20.96 -10.16 -3.65
CA TYR A 285 21.06 -10.13 -5.10
C TYR A 285 21.02 -8.69 -5.60
N PHE A 286 21.95 -8.35 -6.47
CA PHE A 286 22.14 -7.03 -7.03
C PHE A 286 22.17 -7.10 -8.56
N PHE A 287 21.64 -6.06 -9.19
CA PHE A 287 21.72 -5.88 -10.64
C PHE A 287 21.74 -4.39 -10.97
N ASN A 288 22.74 -3.97 -11.75
CA ASN A 288 22.90 -2.61 -12.27
C ASN A 288 22.77 -1.55 -11.15
N CYS A 289 23.39 -1.82 -10.01
CA CYS A 289 23.41 -0.92 -8.86
C CYS A 289 24.71 -0.12 -8.84
N HIS A 290 24.61 1.18 -8.61
CA HIS A 290 25.76 2.09 -8.72
C HIS A 290 25.83 3.11 -7.60
N ARG A 291 27.04 3.43 -7.17
CA ARG A 291 27.33 4.56 -6.30
C ARG A 291 27.53 5.83 -7.11
N LYS A 292 27.30 6.98 -6.45
CA LYS A 292 27.73 8.30 -6.97
C LYS A 292 29.26 8.44 -7.00
N SER A 293 29.96 7.60 -6.25
CA SER A 293 31.42 7.38 -6.30
C SER A 293 31.73 6.00 -6.89
N GLU A 294 32.99 5.56 -6.83
CA GLU A 294 33.36 4.20 -7.25
C GLU A 294 32.54 3.12 -6.54
N ASP A 295 32.23 2.06 -7.31
CA ASP A 295 31.42 0.96 -6.83
C ASP A 295 32.18 0.05 -5.86
N PHE A 296 31.51 -0.44 -4.82
CA PHE A 296 32.06 -1.49 -3.97
C PHE A 296 31.86 -2.87 -4.60
N ALA A 297 32.86 -3.75 -4.42
CA ALA A 297 32.87 -5.06 -5.06
C ALA A 297 31.73 -6.00 -4.61
N TRP A 298 31.16 -5.80 -3.42
CA TRP A 298 30.22 -6.73 -2.81
C TRP A 298 28.79 -6.66 -3.37
N TYR A 299 28.40 -5.61 -4.09
CA TYR A 299 27.10 -5.52 -4.77
C TYR A 299 27.19 -5.62 -6.30
N ARG A 300 28.31 -6.12 -6.84
CA ARG A 300 28.39 -6.46 -8.27
C ARG A 300 27.22 -7.36 -8.68
N ASP A 301 26.84 -7.25 -9.95
CA ASP A 301 25.77 -8.06 -10.53
C ASP A 301 25.96 -9.56 -10.23
N ASN A 302 24.97 -10.14 -9.56
CA ASN A 302 25.04 -11.52 -9.07
C ASN A 302 23.68 -12.22 -9.10
N LEU A 303 22.75 -11.79 -9.96
CA LEU A 303 21.49 -12.49 -10.16
C LEU A 303 21.75 -13.97 -10.55
N PRO A 304 20.91 -14.92 -10.09
CA PRO A 304 20.94 -16.29 -10.58
C PRO A 304 20.84 -16.35 -12.11
N SER A 305 21.55 -17.28 -12.75
CA SER A 305 21.64 -17.37 -14.22
C SER A 305 20.30 -17.65 -14.90
N ASP A 306 19.31 -18.18 -14.18
CA ASP A 306 17.96 -18.47 -14.63
C ASP A 306 16.96 -17.32 -14.36
N LEU A 307 17.41 -16.19 -13.82
CA LEU A 307 16.57 -15.06 -13.44
C LEU A 307 17.03 -13.77 -14.11
N SER A 308 16.23 -13.27 -15.05
CA SER A 308 16.43 -11.97 -15.67
C SER A 308 15.84 -10.82 -14.82
N PRO A 309 16.41 -9.62 -14.87
CA PRO A 309 15.91 -8.46 -14.13
C PRO A 309 14.50 -8.00 -14.54
N GLU A 310 14.04 -8.34 -15.75
CA GLU A 310 12.68 -8.09 -16.25
C GLU A 310 11.65 -9.00 -15.58
N GLN A 311 12.03 -10.23 -15.23
CA GLN A 311 11.14 -11.19 -14.55
C GLN A 311 10.84 -10.76 -13.11
N ILE A 312 11.70 -9.94 -12.50
CA ILE A 312 11.56 -9.43 -11.13
C ILE A 312 10.51 -8.30 -11.10
N THR A 313 9.25 -8.71 -11.13
CA THR A 313 8.06 -7.87 -11.00
C THR A 313 7.47 -7.95 -9.58
N ALA A 314 6.54 -7.06 -9.25
CA ALA A 314 5.78 -7.16 -8.00
C ALA A 314 5.02 -8.50 -7.90
N GLU A 315 4.42 -8.94 -9.01
CA GLU A 315 3.69 -10.21 -9.06
C GLU A 315 4.61 -11.42 -8.82
N TRP A 316 5.78 -11.48 -9.48
CA TRP A 316 6.79 -12.51 -9.20
C TRP A 316 7.27 -12.46 -7.74
N THR A 317 7.43 -11.25 -7.21
CA THR A 317 7.83 -11.05 -5.81
C THR A 317 6.83 -11.69 -4.88
N PHE A 318 5.53 -11.55 -5.16
CA PHE A 318 4.45 -12.11 -4.33
C PHE A 318 4.08 -13.56 -4.66
N ASP A 319 4.96 -14.29 -5.36
CA ASP A 319 4.72 -15.66 -5.83
C ASP A 319 3.43 -15.77 -6.66
N TYR A 320 3.15 -14.76 -7.49
CA TYR A 320 2.00 -14.66 -8.37
C TYR A 320 0.62 -14.68 -7.66
N ARG A 321 0.60 -14.51 -6.34
CA ARG A 321 -0.63 -14.47 -5.53
C ARG A 321 -1.36 -13.12 -5.61
N TRP A 322 -0.64 -12.07 -6.00
CA TRP A 322 -1.18 -10.72 -6.10
C TRP A 322 -0.40 -9.89 -7.12
N ASN A 323 -1.13 -9.22 -8.01
CA ASN A 323 -0.58 -8.22 -8.91
C ASN A 323 -1.14 -6.84 -8.54
N PRO A 324 -0.42 -6.02 -7.75
CA PRO A 324 -0.92 -4.70 -7.33
C PRO A 324 -1.08 -3.73 -8.51
N LYS A 325 -0.38 -3.97 -9.62
CA LYS A 325 -0.40 -3.15 -10.84
C LYS A 325 -1.31 -3.74 -11.92
N LYS A 326 -2.30 -4.57 -11.56
CA LYS A 326 -3.26 -5.11 -12.52
C LYS A 326 -3.90 -3.96 -13.32
N GLU A 327 -3.58 -3.89 -14.61
CA GLU A 327 -4.07 -2.87 -15.55
C GLU A 327 -5.23 -3.39 -16.40
N THR A 328 -5.64 -4.64 -16.18
CA THR A 328 -6.81 -5.25 -16.81
C THR A 328 -8.04 -5.07 -15.91
N PRO A 329 -9.20 -4.66 -16.47
CA PRO A 329 -10.46 -4.67 -15.75
C PRO A 329 -10.79 -6.04 -15.16
N LEU A 330 -11.61 -6.04 -14.11
CA LEU A 330 -12.25 -7.26 -13.64
C LEU A 330 -13.43 -7.58 -14.57
N PHE A 331 -13.58 -8.85 -14.92
CA PHE A 331 -14.69 -9.37 -15.73
C PHE A 331 -15.47 -10.38 -14.88
N PRO A 332 -16.81 -10.44 -15.05
CA PRO A 332 -17.56 -11.57 -14.50
C PRO A 332 -17.15 -12.86 -15.22
N GLU A 333 -17.10 -13.96 -14.47
CA GLU A 333 -16.77 -15.30 -14.97
C GLU A 333 -18.02 -16.07 -15.44
N ALA A 334 -19.17 -15.72 -14.88
CA ALA A 334 -20.46 -16.31 -15.23
C ALA A 334 -21.59 -15.32 -14.92
N TRP A 335 -22.79 -15.65 -15.40
CA TRP A 335 -24.02 -14.97 -15.02
C TRP A 335 -25.19 -15.95 -14.97
N SER A 336 -26.26 -15.58 -14.27
CA SER A 336 -27.51 -16.34 -14.22
C SER A 336 -28.71 -15.41 -14.09
N VAL A 337 -29.91 -15.94 -14.30
CA VAL A 337 -31.17 -15.28 -13.98
C VAL A 337 -31.94 -16.13 -12.98
N GLU A 338 -32.23 -15.57 -11.81
CA GLU A 338 -32.99 -16.21 -10.74
C GLU A 338 -34.05 -15.25 -10.22
N SER A 339 -35.32 -15.66 -10.17
CA SER A 339 -36.41 -14.84 -9.58
C SER A 339 -36.49 -13.40 -10.13
N ASN A 340 -36.32 -13.24 -11.44
CA ASN A 340 -36.23 -11.95 -12.14
C ASN A 340 -35.03 -11.05 -11.73
N GLN A 341 -33.97 -11.65 -11.20
CA GLN A 341 -32.70 -10.99 -10.92
C GLN A 341 -31.59 -11.58 -11.78
N ILE A 342 -30.75 -10.70 -12.32
CA ILE A 342 -29.53 -11.08 -13.02
C ILE A 342 -28.42 -11.11 -12.00
N GLN A 343 -27.71 -12.22 -11.91
CA GLN A 343 -26.52 -12.34 -11.07
C GLN A 343 -25.28 -12.36 -11.95
N LEU A 344 -24.25 -11.59 -11.62
CA LEU A 344 -22.92 -11.71 -12.22
C LEU A 344 -21.94 -12.24 -11.16
N PHE A 345 -21.16 -13.25 -11.53
CA PHE A 345 -20.23 -13.95 -10.64
C PHE A 345 -18.78 -13.55 -10.93
N PHE A 346 -17.99 -13.32 -9.89
CA PHE A 346 -16.59 -12.88 -9.98
C PHE A 346 -15.68 -13.79 -9.17
N ASN A 347 -14.39 -13.87 -9.53
CA ASN A 347 -13.40 -14.61 -8.73
C ASN A 347 -12.94 -13.88 -7.46
N GLU A 348 -13.17 -12.57 -7.38
CA GLU A 348 -12.84 -11.72 -6.24
C GLU A 348 -14.02 -10.85 -5.81
N LYS A 349 -13.95 -10.33 -4.58
CA LYS A 349 -15.00 -9.46 -4.03
C LYS A 349 -15.01 -8.13 -4.78
N ILE A 350 -16.21 -7.60 -5.00
CA ILE A 350 -16.44 -6.34 -5.70
C ILE A 350 -16.98 -5.25 -4.75
N SER A 351 -16.70 -4.01 -5.10
CA SER A 351 -17.22 -2.81 -4.45
C SER A 351 -18.16 -2.10 -5.41
N VAL A 352 -19.24 -1.54 -4.87
CA VAL A 352 -20.22 -0.78 -5.66
C VAL A 352 -20.32 0.64 -5.13
N LYS A 353 -20.24 1.63 -6.02
CA LYS A 353 -20.52 3.04 -5.73
C LYS A 353 -21.67 3.52 -6.61
N GLY A 354 -22.55 4.33 -6.04
CA GLY A 354 -23.76 4.80 -6.73
C GLY A 354 -24.76 3.67 -7.04
N GLN A 355 -25.46 3.81 -8.15
CA GLN A 355 -26.50 2.90 -8.65
C GLN A 355 -26.19 2.48 -10.10
N PRO A 356 -25.16 1.63 -10.31
CA PRO A 356 -24.82 1.18 -11.66
C PRO A 356 -26.01 0.44 -12.29
N GLU A 357 -26.21 0.63 -13.59
CA GLU A 357 -27.21 -0.11 -14.37
C GLU A 357 -26.52 -1.18 -15.24
N LEU A 358 -27.21 -2.30 -15.46
CA LEU A 358 -26.82 -3.33 -16.40
C LEU A 358 -27.72 -3.26 -17.63
N MET A 359 -27.10 -3.10 -18.81
CA MET A 359 -27.78 -3.23 -20.10
C MET A 359 -27.68 -4.68 -20.57
N MET A 360 -28.80 -5.27 -20.94
CA MET A 360 -28.88 -6.58 -21.58
C MET A 360 -28.78 -6.45 -23.11
N ARG A 361 -28.52 -7.55 -23.83
CA ARG A 361 -28.40 -7.53 -25.31
C ARG A 361 -29.71 -7.19 -26.02
N SER A 362 -30.85 -7.50 -25.40
CA SER A 362 -32.17 -7.06 -25.87
C SER A 362 -32.39 -5.55 -25.80
N GLY A 363 -31.57 -4.82 -25.04
CA GLY A 363 -31.79 -3.41 -24.68
C GLY A 363 -32.55 -3.21 -23.37
N VAL A 364 -32.95 -4.29 -22.68
CA VAL A 364 -33.54 -4.19 -21.33
C VAL A 364 -32.50 -3.64 -20.35
N LYS A 365 -32.92 -2.65 -19.56
CA LYS A 365 -32.13 -2.09 -18.46
C LYS A 365 -32.49 -2.79 -17.15
N CYS A 366 -31.47 -3.07 -16.35
CA CYS A 366 -31.59 -3.72 -15.06
C CYS A 366 -30.86 -2.87 -14.01
N TYR A 367 -31.47 -2.68 -12.86
CA TYR A 367 -30.99 -1.79 -11.82
C TYR A 367 -30.28 -2.57 -10.72
N TYR A 368 -29.17 -2.04 -10.21
CA TYR A 368 -28.45 -2.64 -9.09
C TYR A 368 -29.38 -2.85 -7.89
N CYS A 369 -29.35 -4.04 -7.30
CA CYS A 369 -30.19 -4.39 -6.16
C CYS A 369 -29.46 -5.10 -5.02
N GLY A 370 -28.12 -5.24 -5.12
CA GLY A 370 -27.28 -5.71 -4.01
C GLY A 370 -26.09 -6.55 -4.45
N GLY A 371 -25.28 -6.97 -3.47
CA GLY A 371 -24.09 -7.80 -3.70
C GLY A 371 -22.75 -7.05 -3.62
N GLY A 372 -22.76 -5.76 -3.25
CA GLY A 372 -21.56 -5.08 -2.77
C GLY A 372 -20.85 -5.87 -1.67
N GLY A 373 -19.53 -5.96 -1.75
CA GLY A 373 -18.68 -6.72 -0.84
C GLY A 373 -18.69 -8.24 -1.07
N SER A 374 -19.45 -8.72 -2.05
CA SER A 374 -19.57 -10.14 -2.43
C SER A 374 -18.81 -10.43 -3.74
N LYS A 375 -18.72 -11.71 -4.07
CA LYS A 375 -18.34 -12.21 -5.39
C LYS A 375 -19.51 -12.29 -6.38
N ILE A 376 -20.70 -11.91 -5.93
CA ILE A 376 -21.93 -11.96 -6.73
C ILE A 376 -22.61 -10.61 -6.62
N ILE A 377 -22.78 -9.94 -7.75
CA ILE A 377 -23.60 -8.73 -7.84
C ILE A 377 -24.96 -9.08 -8.44
N ARG A 378 -26.00 -8.35 -8.03
CA ARG A 378 -27.38 -8.58 -8.47
C ARG A 378 -27.96 -7.32 -9.09
N PHE A 379 -28.67 -7.53 -10.19
CA PHE A 379 -29.48 -6.53 -10.86
C PHE A 379 -30.92 -7.03 -10.99
N LYS A 380 -31.89 -6.13 -11.05
CA LYS A 380 -33.31 -6.44 -11.23
C LYS A 380 -33.87 -5.64 -12.39
N ALA A 381 -34.67 -6.26 -13.25
CA ALA A 381 -35.49 -5.53 -14.22
C ALA A 381 -36.92 -5.36 -13.71
N ASP A 382 -37.59 -4.34 -14.25
CA ASP A 382 -39.02 -4.13 -14.05
C ASP A 382 -39.85 -5.22 -14.75
N ASP A 383 -39.44 -5.56 -15.98
CA ASP A 383 -40.06 -6.61 -16.79
C ASP A 383 -39.40 -7.99 -16.61
N LYS A 384 -40.09 -9.04 -17.08
CA LYS A 384 -39.57 -10.40 -17.06
C LYS A 384 -38.40 -10.57 -18.03
N ILE A 385 -37.25 -11.01 -17.52
CA ILE A 385 -36.06 -11.25 -18.34
C ILE A 385 -36.01 -12.69 -18.84
N SER A 386 -35.62 -12.85 -20.11
CA SER A 386 -35.29 -14.15 -20.69
C SER A 386 -33.95 -14.66 -20.17
N ILE A 387 -33.88 -15.93 -19.78
CA ILE A 387 -32.62 -16.61 -19.40
C ILE A 387 -31.60 -16.67 -20.55
N HIS A 388 -32.01 -16.36 -21.78
CA HIS A 388 -31.15 -16.33 -22.97
C HIS A 388 -30.68 -14.91 -23.33
N ASP A 389 -31.23 -13.88 -22.69
CA ASP A 389 -30.81 -12.51 -22.90
C ASP A 389 -29.56 -12.23 -22.09
N LYS A 390 -28.42 -12.10 -22.77
CA LYS A 390 -27.11 -11.98 -22.12
C LYS A 390 -26.87 -10.56 -21.61
N PRO A 391 -26.08 -10.39 -20.53
CA PRO A 391 -25.49 -9.11 -20.18
C PRO A 391 -24.69 -8.52 -21.36
N LEU A 392 -24.85 -7.23 -21.63
CA LEU A 392 -24.13 -6.51 -22.68
C LEU A 392 -23.06 -5.58 -22.09
N LYS A 393 -23.43 -4.69 -21.16
CA LYS A 393 -22.50 -3.75 -20.54
C LYS A 393 -23.05 -3.19 -19.24
N ILE A 394 -22.16 -2.74 -18.37
CA ILE A 394 -22.49 -1.89 -17.22
C ILE A 394 -22.49 -0.44 -17.70
N ILE A 395 -23.50 0.32 -17.29
CA ILE A 395 -23.60 1.77 -17.55
C ILE A 395 -22.98 2.47 -16.35
N SER A 396 -21.85 3.14 -16.58
CA SER A 396 -21.02 3.74 -15.52
C SER A 396 -21.48 5.12 -15.05
N ASP A 397 -22.36 5.79 -15.80
CA ASP A 397 -22.75 7.18 -15.53
C ASP A 397 -23.55 7.33 -14.23
N THR A 398 -24.15 6.24 -13.75
CA THR A 398 -24.99 6.20 -12.54
C THR A 398 -24.29 5.51 -11.37
N GLY A 399 -23.12 4.91 -11.58
CA GLY A 399 -22.38 4.18 -10.55
C GLY A 399 -21.23 3.35 -11.12
N ILE A 400 -20.34 2.91 -10.23
CA ILE A 400 -19.14 2.16 -10.58
C ILE A 400 -19.12 0.84 -9.81
N ILE A 401 -18.72 -0.22 -10.50
CA ILE A 401 -18.38 -1.50 -9.89
C ILE A 401 -16.89 -1.71 -10.08
N SER A 402 -16.16 -2.04 -9.03
CA SER A 402 -14.73 -2.31 -9.11
C SER A 402 -14.31 -3.44 -8.15
N ALA A 403 -13.05 -3.87 -8.19
CA ALA A 403 -12.56 -4.85 -7.24
C ALA A 403 -12.40 -4.24 -5.84
N SER A 404 -12.82 -4.97 -4.80
CA SER A 404 -12.59 -4.55 -3.41
C SER A 404 -11.13 -4.69 -2.99
N ARG A 405 -10.41 -5.64 -3.59
CA ARG A 405 -9.00 -5.91 -3.28
C ARG A 405 -8.13 -4.68 -3.56
N ALA A 406 -7.05 -4.49 -2.80
CA ALA A 406 -6.12 -3.41 -3.05
C ALA A 406 -5.41 -3.57 -4.41
N TYR A 407 -5.71 -2.66 -5.33
CA TYR A 407 -4.99 -2.47 -6.58
C TYR A 407 -4.62 -1.00 -6.72
N LEU A 408 -3.50 -0.74 -7.39
CA LEU A 408 -3.01 0.60 -7.62
C LEU A 408 -4.00 1.44 -8.45
N TYR A 409 -4.64 0.79 -9.43
CA TYR A 409 -5.63 1.37 -10.32
C TYR A 409 -7.01 0.80 -9.99
N ASN A 410 -7.96 1.68 -9.68
CA ASN A 410 -9.35 1.31 -9.46
C ASN A 410 -10.08 1.26 -10.81
N LEU A 411 -9.96 0.14 -11.52
CA LEU A 411 -10.58 -0.03 -12.84
C LEU A 411 -12.04 -0.47 -12.71
N PRO A 412 -12.98 0.18 -13.42
CA PRO A 412 -14.36 -0.29 -13.50
C PRO A 412 -14.44 -1.70 -14.09
N VAL A 413 -15.37 -2.50 -13.61
CA VAL A 413 -15.74 -3.80 -14.18
C VAL A 413 -16.27 -3.59 -15.60
N VAL A 414 -15.92 -4.51 -16.48
CA VAL A 414 -16.40 -4.55 -17.86
C VAL A 414 -17.08 -5.89 -18.12
N ILE A 415 -18.15 -5.90 -18.89
CA ILE A 415 -18.75 -7.14 -19.42
C ILE A 415 -17.91 -7.57 -20.63
N GLY A 416 -17.26 -8.72 -20.55
CA GLY A 416 -16.44 -9.23 -21.64
C GLY A 416 -17.29 -9.77 -22.80
N ASP A 417 -16.77 -9.67 -24.02
CA ASP A 417 -17.47 -10.14 -25.23
C ASP A 417 -17.80 -11.64 -25.20
N ASN A 418 -17.03 -12.41 -24.42
CA ASN A 418 -17.11 -13.86 -24.29
C ASN A 418 -18.04 -14.34 -23.14
N LEU A 419 -18.66 -13.43 -22.39
CA LEU A 419 -19.71 -13.76 -21.43
C LEU A 419 -21.01 -14.16 -22.17
#